data_AF-A0A2N0V5W3-F1
#
_entry.id   AF-A0A2N0V5W3-F1
#
_cell.length_a   1.000
_cell.length_b   1.000
_cell.length_c   1.000
_cell.angle_alpha   90.00
_cell.angle_beta   90.00
_cell.angle_gamma   90.00
#
_symmetry.space_group_name_H-M   'P 1'
#
loop_
_entity.id
_entity.type
_entity.pdbx_description
1 polymer ?
#
loop_
_entity_poly.entity_id
_entity_poly.type
_entity_poly.pdbx_seq_one_letter_code
_entity_poly.pdbx_strand_id
1 'polypeptide(L)'
;MTTQTAQGETSPKTAAFDTALNAFCDIQRAQAVLALILDSYVESISDENVLNSLFVVQNEINSGFSTLERFIWPKDDSTADKPQETVEGGAA
;
A
#
# COMPACT_ATOMS: atom_id res chain seq x y z
N MET A 1 19.01 -13.07 -39.25
CA MET A 1 17.73 -13.04 -38.53
C MET A 1 17.86 -12.03 -37.42
N THR A 2 17.26 -10.84 -37.58
CA THR A 2 17.17 -9.83 -36.53
C THR A 2 16.04 -10.21 -35.59
N THR A 3 16.37 -10.44 -34.32
CA THR A 3 15.43 -10.64 -33.23
C THR A 3 14.62 -9.36 -33.07
N GLN A 4 13.34 -9.41 -33.43
CA GLN A 4 12.38 -8.36 -33.13
C GLN A 4 11.90 -8.61 -31.70
N THR A 5 12.50 -7.95 -30.72
CA THR A 5 11.95 -7.90 -29.36
C THR A 5 10.66 -7.08 -29.41
N ALA A 6 9.53 -7.71 -29.10
CA ALA A 6 8.26 -7.04 -28.89
C ALA A 6 8.43 -5.98 -27.79
N GLN A 7 8.64 -4.73 -28.20
CA GLN A 7 8.46 -3.56 -27.35
C GLN A 7 6.95 -3.45 -27.07
N GLY A 8 6.53 -3.68 -25.83
CA GLY A 8 5.19 -3.29 -25.41
C GLY A 8 4.59 -4.04 -24.23
N GLU A 9 5.04 -5.24 -23.89
CA GLU A 9 4.46 -5.99 -22.78
C GLU A 9 5.24 -5.76 -21.49
N THR A 10 4.77 -4.80 -20.68
CA THR A 10 5.12 -4.81 -19.25
C THR A 10 4.57 -6.10 -18.66
N SER A 11 5.44 -6.91 -18.04
CA SER A 11 5.01 -8.10 -17.31
C SER A 11 3.83 -7.78 -16.38
N PRO A 12 2.80 -8.64 -16.24
CA PRO A 12 1.67 -8.40 -15.35
C PRO A 12 2.07 -8.01 -13.91
N LYS A 13 3.23 -8.49 -13.46
CA LYS A 13 3.81 -8.12 -12.17
C LYS A 13 4.23 -6.64 -12.09
N THR A 14 4.79 -6.09 -13.16
CA THR A 14 5.18 -4.67 -13.26
C THR A 14 3.94 -3.77 -13.31
N ALA A 15 2.94 -4.13 -14.12
CA ALA A 15 1.70 -3.35 -14.22
C ALA A 15 0.89 -3.33 -12.91
N ALA A 16 0.85 -4.45 -12.18
CA ALA A 16 0.21 -4.53 -10.87
C ALA A 16 0.94 -3.67 -9.81
N PHE A 17 2.28 -3.67 -9.84
CA PHE A 17 3.08 -2.83 -8.94
C PHE A 17 2.88 -1.33 -9.24
N ASP A 18 2.95 -0.92 -10.50
CA ASP A 18 2.75 0.48 -10.90
C ASP A 18 1.33 0.96 -10.53
N THR A 19 0.33 0.10 -10.70
CA THR A 19 -1.05 0.39 -10.30
C THR A 19 -1.16 0.59 -8.78
N ALA A 20 -0.54 -0.29 -8.00
CA ALA A 20 -0.53 -0.16 -6.53
C ALA A 20 0.21 1.09 -6.07
N LEU A 21 1.34 1.44 -6.70
CA LEU A 21 2.10 2.64 -6.40
C LEU A 21 1.31 3.91 -6.71
N ASN A 22 0.61 3.95 -7.84
CA ASN A 22 -0.27 5.06 -8.17
C ASN A 22 -1.40 5.21 -7.15
N ALA A 23 -2.06 4.10 -6.79
CA ALA A 23 -3.10 4.10 -5.77
C ALA A 23 -2.57 4.59 -4.40
N PHE A 24 -1.35 4.22 -4.03
CA PHE A 24 -0.70 4.69 -2.80
C PHE A 24 -0.48 6.21 -2.84
N CYS A 25 0.04 6.73 -3.96
CA CYS A 25 0.19 8.17 -4.16
C CYS A 25 -1.17 8.90 -4.12
N ASP A 26 -2.24 8.30 -4.64
CA ASP A 26 -3.58 8.87 -4.63
C ASP A 26 -4.15 8.96 -3.21
N ILE A 27 -3.97 7.91 -2.41
CA ILE A 27 -4.37 7.89 -1.00
C ILE A 27 -3.58 8.94 -0.19
N GLN A 28 -2.27 9.08 -0.40
CA GLN A 28 -1.49 10.13 0.25
C GLN A 28 -2.02 11.53 -0.07
N ARG A 29 -2.40 11.79 -1.34
CA ARG A 29 -2.99 13.07 -1.72
C ARG A 29 -4.35 13.29 -1.06
N ALA A 30 -5.19 12.27 -0.99
CA ALA A 30 -6.47 12.34 -0.28
C ALA A 30 -6.28 12.65 1.22
N GLN A 31 -5.30 11.99 1.86
CA GLN A 31 -4.94 12.25 3.26
C GLN A 31 -4.48 13.69 3.48
N ALA A 32 -3.63 14.22 2.59
CA ALA A 32 -3.15 15.59 2.68
C ALA A 32 -4.29 16.62 2.54
N VAL A 33 -5.22 16.40 1.60
CA VAL A 33 -6.40 17.26 1.44
C VAL A 33 -7.30 17.21 2.68
N LEU A 34 -7.58 16.02 3.22
CA LEU A 34 -8.38 15.89 4.42
C LEU A 34 -7.71 16.56 5.64
N ALA A 35 -6.39 16.41 5.77
CA ALA A 35 -5.62 17.07 6.83
C ALA A 35 -5.73 18.59 6.73
N LEU A 36 -5.63 19.17 5.53
CA LEU A 36 -5.82 20.61 5.32
C LEU A 36 -7.23 21.08 5.69
N ILE A 37 -8.25 20.28 5.35
CA ILE A 37 -9.65 20.59 5.71
C ILE A 37 -9.83 20.60 7.23
N LEU A 38 -9.36 19.55 7.90
CA LEU A 38 -9.47 19.46 9.36
C LEU A 38 -8.68 20.58 10.04
N ASP A 39 -7.45 20.86 9.62
CA ASP A 39 -6.63 21.92 10.19
C ASP A 39 -7.25 23.32 10.01
N SER A 40 -7.82 23.59 8.82
CA SER A 40 -8.35 24.92 8.50
C SER A 40 -9.78 25.16 9.00
N TYR A 41 -10.59 24.10 9.14
CA TYR A 41 -12.04 24.24 9.30
C TYR A 41 -12.63 23.50 10.50
N VAL A 42 -11.87 22.68 11.25
CA VAL A 42 -12.44 21.89 12.36
C VAL A 42 -13.24 22.74 13.35
N GLU A 43 -12.73 23.93 13.72
CA GLU A 43 -13.41 24.82 14.67
C GLU A 43 -14.64 25.50 14.07
N SER A 44 -14.73 25.59 12.75
CA SER A 44 -15.86 26.21 12.02
C SER A 44 -16.98 25.21 11.69
N ILE A 45 -16.73 23.91 11.80
CA ILE A 45 -17.71 22.86 11.56
C ILE A 45 -18.55 22.68 12.83
N SER A 46 -19.73 23.28 12.84
CA SER A 46 -20.66 23.19 13.99
C SER A 46 -21.50 21.92 14.03
N ASP A 47 -21.60 21.20 12.90
CA ASP A 47 -22.36 19.95 12.81
C ASP A 47 -21.47 18.76 13.21
N GLU A 48 -21.73 18.19 14.38
CA GLU A 48 -21.01 17.02 14.90
C GLU A 48 -21.10 15.80 13.96
N ASN A 49 -22.18 15.63 13.19
CA ASN A 49 -22.28 14.51 12.25
C ASN A 49 -21.31 14.69 11.08
N VAL A 50 -21.11 15.94 10.63
CA VAL A 50 -20.13 16.26 9.59
C VAL A 50 -18.72 15.98 10.12
N LEU A 51 -18.42 16.45 11.33
CA LEU A 51 -17.12 16.23 11.95
C LEU A 51 -16.81 14.74 12.17
N ASN A 52 -17.78 13.98 12.70
CA ASN A 52 -17.67 12.53 12.86
C ASN A 52 -17.46 11.81 11.52
N SER A 53 -18.18 12.23 10.48
CA SER A 53 -18.02 11.67 9.14
C SER A 53 -16.60 11.91 8.58
N LEU A 54 -16.03 13.09 8.81
CA LEU A 54 -14.65 13.39 8.40
C LEU A 54 -13.62 12.51 9.12
N PHE A 55 -13.82 12.24 10.41
CA PHE A 55 -12.96 11.29 11.15
C PHE A 55 -13.11 9.85 10.65
N VAL A 56 -14.32 9.41 10.29
CA VAL A 56 -14.52 8.11 9.64
C VAL A 56 -13.77 8.03 8.31
N VAL A 57 -13.86 9.07 7.47
CA VAL A 57 -13.10 9.15 6.21
C VAL A 57 -11.60 9.09 6.47
N GLN A 58 -11.09 9.78 7.51
CA GLN A 58 -9.68 9.72 7.89
C GLN A 58 -9.24 8.29 8.25
N ASN A 59 -10.07 7.56 8.99
CA ASN A 59 -9.78 6.17 9.36
C ASN A 59 -9.74 5.24 8.14
N GLU A 60 -10.67 5.40 7.20
CA GLU A 60 -10.69 4.61 5.96
C GLU A 60 -9.46 4.90 5.08
N ILE A 61 -9.06 6.18 4.96
CA ILE A 61 -7.83 6.57 4.26
C ILE A 61 -6.60 5.90 4.91
N ASN A 62 -6.48 5.94 6.23
CA ASN A 62 -5.36 5.32 6.96
C ASN A 62 -5.32 3.78 6.80
N SER A 63 -6.50 3.14 6.75
CA SER A 63 -6.65 1.70 6.52
C SER A 63 -6.20 1.32 5.10
N GLY A 64 -6.66 2.06 4.09
CA GLY A 64 -6.25 1.88 2.69
C GLY A 64 -4.76 2.13 2.50
N PHE A 65 -4.21 3.16 3.13
CA PHE A 65 -2.78 3.47 3.12
C PHE A 65 -1.95 2.30 3.66
N SER A 66 -2.30 1.79 4.84
CA SER A 66 -1.60 0.67 5.48
C SER A 66 -1.64 -0.61 4.64
N THR A 67 -2.73 -0.83 3.89
CA THR A 67 -2.90 -2.00 3.02
C THR A 67 -1.98 -1.90 1.80
N LEU A 68 -1.95 -0.74 1.13
CA LEU A 68 -1.10 -0.53 -0.05
C LEU A 68 0.39 -0.44 0.33
N GLU A 69 0.72 0.16 1.48
CA GLU A 69 2.09 0.22 1.98
C GLU A 69 2.69 -1.19 2.11
N ARG A 70 1.96 -2.14 2.70
CA ARG A 70 2.41 -3.54 2.84
C ARG A 70 2.58 -4.26 1.50
N PHE A 71 1.82 -3.87 0.49
CA PHE A 71 1.93 -4.46 -0.84
C PHE A 71 3.16 -3.93 -1.60
N ILE A 72 3.46 -2.63 -1.47
CA ILE A 72 4.59 -1.98 -2.16
C ILE A 72 5.90 -2.23 -1.41
N TRP A 73 5.88 -2.09 -0.09
CA TRP A 73 6.97 -2.39 0.83
C TRP A 73 6.52 -3.50 1.79
N PRO A 74 6.53 -4.76 1.32
CA PRO A 74 6.39 -5.87 2.25
C PRO A 74 7.52 -5.75 3.27
N LYS A 75 7.15 -5.58 4.54
CA LYS A 75 8.12 -5.71 5.62
C LYS A 75 8.71 -7.10 5.49
N ASP A 76 10.03 -7.16 5.49
CA ASP A 76 10.77 -8.41 5.43
C ASP A 76 10.52 -9.13 6.76
N ASP A 77 9.40 -9.85 6.88
CA ASP A 77 9.09 -10.75 7.98
C ASP A 77 9.97 -12.01 7.85
N SER A 78 11.28 -11.81 7.72
CA SER A 78 12.34 -12.82 7.65
C SER A 78 12.54 -13.49 9.01
N THR A 79 11.46 -14.02 9.57
CA THR A 79 11.50 -15.19 10.46
C THR A 79 11.31 -16.50 9.69
N ALA A 80 11.00 -16.41 8.39
CA ALA A 80 10.83 -17.57 7.51
C ALA A 80 12.14 -18.11 6.88
N ASP A 81 13.31 -17.61 7.33
CA ASP A 81 14.62 -18.01 6.79
C ASP A 81 15.52 -18.63 7.87
N LYS A 82 14.94 -19.39 8.80
CA LYS A 82 15.74 -20.45 9.42
C LYS A 82 15.89 -21.54 8.35
N PRO A 83 17.12 -21.88 7.91
CA PRO A 83 17.29 -23.04 7.06
C PRO A 83 16.64 -24.23 7.75
N GLN A 84 15.77 -24.96 7.06
CA GLN A 84 15.32 -26.26 7.53
C GLN A 84 16.59 -27.06 7.85
N GLU A 85 16.74 -27.42 9.11
CA GLU A 85 17.84 -28.25 9.58
C GLU A 85 17.78 -29.55 8.76
N THR A 86 18.72 -29.70 7.83
CA THR A 86 18.90 -30.95 7.09
C THR A 86 19.27 -31.99 8.15
N VAL A 87 18.35 -32.89 8.47
CA VAL A 87 18.69 -34.08 9.23
C VAL A 87 19.53 -34.96 8.30
N GLU A 88 20.85 -34.71 8.27
CA GLU A 88 21.81 -35.67 7.73
C GLU A 88 21.84 -36.87 8.68
N GLY A 89 21.27 -37.97 8.23
CA GLY A 89 21.26 -39.23 8.98
C GLY A 89 20.55 -40.33 8.21
N GLY A 90 21.04 -40.60 7.01
CA GLY A 90 20.58 -41.70 6.18
C GLY A 90 20.81 -43.07 6.81
N ALA A 91 20.07 -44.03 6.27
CA ALA A 91 20.11 -45.45 6.54
C ALA A 91 21.53 -46.04 6.66
N ALA A 92 21.70 -46.92 7.65
CA ALA A 92 22.47 -48.16 7.59
C ALA A 92 21.78 -49.19 8.47
#